data_AF-A0A0F9WBS2-F1
#
_entry.id   AF-A0A0F9WBS2-F1
#
_cell.length_a   1.000
_cell.length_b   1.000
_cell.length_c   1.000
_cell.angle_alpha   90.00
_cell.angle_beta   90.00
_cell.angle_gamma   90.00
#
_symmetry.space_group_name_H-M   'P 1'
#
loop_
_entity.id
_entity.type
_entity.pdbx_description
1 polymer ?
#
loop_
_entity_poly.entity_id
_entity_poly.type
_entity_poly.pdbx_seq_one_letter_code
_entity_poly.pdbx_strand_id
1 'polypeptide(L)'
;MENIKEKIFCFKHNKAFFLENTKTIDILYKFNIIKKEINCVRCDNRMRIVVAAAYIDGYAYRCSSKACRSKASLKKGCLMASLNIEFVKVLRGMYCWVYDCTLARAINFCDCSENTYIKSKI
;
A
#
# COMPACT_ATOMS: atom_id res chain seq x y z
N MET A 1 9.47 -18.08 -12.65
CA MET A 1 10.49 -17.08 -12.25
C MET A 1 10.42 -15.80 -13.08
N GLU A 2 10.02 -15.83 -14.36
CA GLU A 2 9.75 -14.65 -15.20
C GLU A 2 9.00 -13.52 -14.47
N ASN A 3 7.87 -13.87 -13.83
CA ASN A 3 6.97 -12.90 -13.22
C ASN A 3 7.62 -12.12 -12.05
N ILE A 4 8.61 -12.69 -11.36
CA ILE A 4 9.35 -12.00 -10.28
C ILE A 4 10.41 -11.06 -10.86
N LYS A 5 11.06 -11.44 -11.97
CA LYS A 5 12.06 -10.59 -12.64
C LYS A 5 11.42 -9.36 -13.27
N GLU A 6 10.27 -9.51 -13.94
CA GLU A 6 9.49 -8.36 -14.44
C GLU A 6 8.97 -7.48 -13.30
N LYS A 7 8.52 -8.09 -12.20
CA LYS A 7 8.14 -7.37 -10.97
C LYS A 7 9.29 -6.52 -10.46
N ILE A 8 10.48 -7.09 -10.28
CA ILE A 8 11.66 -6.36 -9.79
C ILE A 8 12.13 -5.30 -10.81
N PHE A 9 11.98 -5.56 -12.11
CA PHE A 9 12.34 -4.60 -13.16
C PHE A 9 11.47 -3.34 -13.12
N CYS A 10 10.16 -3.47 -12.86
CA CYS A 10 9.29 -2.31 -12.64
C CYS A 10 9.74 -1.45 -11.44
N PHE A 11 10.32 -2.07 -10.40
CA PHE A 11 10.85 -1.35 -9.23
C PHE A 11 12.13 -0.58 -9.59
N LYS A 12 13.00 -1.11 -10.46
CA LYS A 12 14.32 -0.54 -10.77
C LYS A 12 14.28 0.83 -11.44
N HIS A 13 13.37 1.02 -12.39
CA HIS A 13 13.44 2.14 -13.34
C HIS A 13 12.52 3.31 -13.03
N ASN A 14 11.87 3.32 -11.87
CA ASN A 14 10.71 4.18 -11.71
C ASN A 14 10.53 4.75 -10.30
N LYS A 15 11.51 5.54 -9.86
CA LYS A 15 11.46 6.31 -8.60
C LYS A 15 10.15 7.10 -8.42
N ALA A 16 9.57 7.60 -9.51
CA ALA A 16 8.28 8.31 -9.51
C ALA A 16 7.11 7.48 -8.95
N PHE A 17 7.22 6.15 -8.94
CA PHE A 17 6.20 5.26 -8.40
C PHE A 17 6.12 5.29 -6.89
N PHE A 18 7.24 5.52 -6.23
CA PHE A 18 7.32 5.59 -4.78
C PHE A 18 7.01 7.00 -4.26
N LEU A 19 6.91 8.00 -5.13
CA LEU A 19 6.66 9.39 -4.74
C LEU A 19 5.16 9.76 -4.73
N GLU A 20 4.33 9.03 -5.47
CA GLU A 20 2.90 9.32 -5.61
C GLU A 20 2.02 8.11 -5.20
N ASN A 21 1.11 8.33 -4.24
CA ASN A 21 0.22 7.28 -3.74
C ASN A 21 -0.76 6.74 -4.81
N THR A 22 -1.07 7.52 -5.84
CA THR A 22 -1.92 7.08 -6.97
C THR A 22 -1.29 5.91 -7.73
N LYS A 23 0.00 5.98 -8.05
CA LYS A 23 0.76 4.91 -8.72
C LYS A 23 0.93 3.67 -7.84
N THR A 24 0.93 3.86 -6.51
CA THR A 24 0.97 2.76 -5.55
C THR A 24 -0.29 1.89 -5.64
N ILE A 25 -1.49 2.47 -5.75
CA ILE A 25 -2.73 1.71 -5.88
C ILE A 25 -2.75 0.84 -7.13
N ASP A 26 -2.32 1.38 -8.27
CA ASP A 26 -2.27 0.64 -9.54
C ASP A 26 -1.35 -0.58 -9.44
N ILE A 27 -0.23 -0.46 -8.75
CA ILE A 27 0.68 -1.57 -8.44
C ILE A 27 0.00 -2.61 -7.54
N LEU A 28 -0.64 -2.17 -6.45
CA LEU A 28 -1.31 -3.07 -5.53
C LEU A 28 -2.41 -3.87 -6.24
N TYR A 29 -3.09 -3.26 -7.21
CA TYR A 29 -4.00 -3.96 -8.11
C TYR A 29 -3.30 -4.92 -9.04
N LYS A 30 -2.26 -4.48 -9.75
CA LYS A 30 -1.50 -5.31 -10.70
C LYS A 30 -0.98 -6.59 -10.05
N PHE A 31 -0.63 -6.53 -8.77
CA PHE A 31 -0.15 -7.67 -8.00
C PHE A 31 -1.21 -8.38 -7.17
N ASN A 32 -2.49 -8.05 -7.34
CA ASN A 32 -3.61 -8.65 -6.62
C ASN A 32 -3.46 -8.57 -5.07
N ILE A 33 -2.78 -7.53 -4.57
CA ILE A 33 -2.64 -7.28 -3.13
C ILE A 33 -3.94 -6.69 -2.56
N ILE A 34 -4.61 -5.86 -3.37
CA ILE A 34 -5.94 -5.29 -3.07
C ILE A 34 -6.90 -5.57 -4.22
N LYS A 35 -8.21 -5.52 -3.96
CA LYS A 35 -9.27 -5.76 -4.96
C LYS A 35 -9.85 -4.45 -5.48
N LYS A 36 -10.23 -4.36 -6.76
CA LYS A 36 -10.86 -3.13 -7.30
C LYS A 36 -12.19 -2.81 -6.63
N GLU A 37 -12.95 -3.86 -6.34
CA GLU A 37 -14.22 -3.78 -5.64
C GLU A 37 -14.28 -4.86 -4.56
N ILE A 38 -15.00 -4.56 -3.48
CA ILE A 38 -15.33 -5.51 -2.41
C ILE A 38 -16.82 -5.39 -2.07
N ASN A 39 -17.38 -6.38 -1.37
CA ASN A 39 -18.75 -6.28 -0.87
C ASN A 39 -18.81 -5.56 0.48
N CYS A 40 -19.85 -4.75 0.65
CA CYS A 40 -20.15 -4.09 1.90
C CYS A 40 -20.69 -5.08 2.92
N VAL A 41 -20.04 -5.21 4.08
CA VAL A 41 -20.48 -6.15 5.14
C VAL A 41 -21.85 -5.76 5.72
N ARG A 42 -22.30 -4.51 5.56
CA ARG A 42 -23.59 -4.05 6.10
C ARG A 42 -24.78 -4.26 5.19
N CYS A 43 -24.60 -4.20 3.87
CA CYS A 43 -25.72 -4.20 2.93
C CYS A 43 -25.43 -4.93 1.61
N ASP A 44 -24.33 -5.68 1.56
CA ASP A 44 -23.82 -6.48 0.44
C ASP A 44 -23.60 -5.74 -0.90
N ASN A 45 -23.90 -4.44 -0.95
CA ASN A 45 -23.62 -3.60 -2.10
C ASN A 45 -22.12 -3.48 -2.36
N ARG A 46 -21.77 -3.31 -3.63
CA ARG A 46 -20.39 -3.07 -4.07
C ARG A 46 -19.78 -1.84 -3.41
N MET A 47 -18.49 -1.94 -3.07
CA MET A 47 -17.67 -0.84 -2.59
C MET A 47 -16.53 -0.59 -3.56
N ARG A 48 -16.22 0.69 -3.82
CA ARG A 48 -15.12 1.13 -4.71
C ARG A 48 -14.09 1.95 -3.94
N ILE A 49 -12.85 1.93 -4.40
CA ILE A 49 -11.82 2.81 -3.83
C ILE A 49 -12.16 4.27 -4.12
N VAL A 50 -12.04 5.11 -3.10
CA VAL A 50 -12.14 6.57 -3.20
C VAL A 50 -11.04 7.21 -2.36
N VAL A 51 -10.68 8.46 -2.69
CA VAL A 51 -9.83 9.29 -1.84
C VAL A 51 -10.54 9.52 -0.50
N ALA A 52 -9.82 9.29 0.60
CA ALA A 52 -10.30 9.44 1.96
C ALA A 52 -9.12 9.76 2.89
N ALA A 53 -8.81 11.06 3.03
CA ALA A 53 -7.67 11.56 3.82
C ALA A 53 -7.63 11.12 5.29
N ALA A 54 -8.77 10.70 5.85
CA ALA A 54 -8.85 10.17 7.22
C ALA A 54 -8.25 8.76 7.38
N TYR A 55 -7.90 8.08 6.29
CA TYR A 55 -7.25 6.76 6.32
C TYR A 55 -5.75 6.92 6.08
N ILE A 56 -4.94 6.06 6.70
CA ILE A 56 -3.47 6.11 6.64
C ILE A 56 -2.93 6.17 5.20
N ASP A 57 -3.48 5.35 4.30
CA ASP A 57 -3.06 5.35 2.89
C ASP A 57 -3.65 6.51 2.06
N GLY A 58 -4.53 7.31 2.64
CA GLY A 58 -5.29 8.37 1.95
C GLY A 58 -6.47 7.86 1.10
N TYR A 59 -6.77 6.57 1.16
CA TYR A 59 -7.85 5.93 0.38
C TYR A 59 -8.64 4.92 1.21
N ALA A 60 -9.89 4.69 0.80
CA ALA A 60 -10.77 3.70 1.43
C ALA A 60 -11.75 3.11 0.40
N TYR A 61 -12.27 1.92 0.67
CA TYR A 61 -13.46 1.43 -0.02
C TYR A 61 -14.68 2.17 0.52
N ARG A 62 -15.52 2.70 -0.38
CA ARG A 62 -16.80 3.31 -0.05
C ARG A 62 -17.94 2.55 -0.71
N CYS A 63 -18.95 2.21 0.09
CA CYS A 63 -20.16 1.57 -0.41
C CYS A 63 -20.88 2.45 -1.44
N SER A 64 -21.35 1.84 -2.53
CA SER A 64 -22.09 2.51 -3.60
C SER A 64 -23.45 3.04 -3.13
N SER A 65 -24.06 2.39 -2.13
CA SER A 65 -25.32 2.84 -1.55
C SER A 65 -25.13 4.13 -0.74
N LYS A 66 -25.76 5.21 -1.20
CA LYS A 66 -25.77 6.53 -0.52
C LYS A 66 -26.43 6.49 0.85
N ALA A 67 -27.33 5.54 1.08
CA ALA A 67 -27.98 5.32 2.38
C ALA A 67 -27.03 4.63 3.36
N CYS A 68 -26.28 3.62 2.90
CA CYS A 68 -25.39 2.85 3.78
C CYS A 68 -24.18 3.65 4.26
N ARG A 69 -23.56 4.45 3.37
CA ARG A 69 -22.39 5.31 3.64
C ARG A 69 -21.16 4.62 4.26
N SER A 70 -21.18 3.29 4.36
CA SER A 70 -20.11 2.53 4.98
C SER A 70 -18.80 2.70 4.22
N LYS A 71 -17.72 2.76 4.99
CA LYS A 71 -16.35 2.77 4.49
C LYS A 71 -15.58 1.59 5.07
N ALA A 72 -14.55 1.15 4.37
CA ALA A 72 -13.63 0.14 4.86
C ALA A 72 -12.20 0.50 4.46
N SER A 73 -11.24 0.10 5.29
CA SER A 73 -9.81 0.25 5.00
C SER A 73 -9.46 -0.39 3.66
N LEU A 74 -8.55 0.22 2.93
CA LEU A 74 -7.98 -0.33 1.70
C LEU A 74 -7.33 -1.70 1.92
N LYS A 75 -6.85 -1.94 3.13
CA LYS A 75 -6.17 -3.19 3.51
C LYS A 75 -7.13 -4.32 3.82
N LYS A 76 -8.45 -4.08 3.75
CA LYS A 76 -9.44 -5.10 4.08
C LYS A 76 -9.29 -6.34 3.21
N GLY A 77 -9.07 -7.49 3.85
CA GLY A 77 -8.86 -8.77 3.17
C GLY A 77 -7.44 -8.98 2.66
N CYS A 78 -6.50 -8.10 2.98
CA CYS A 78 -5.07 -8.27 2.73
C CYS A 78 -4.36 -8.79 3.99
N LEU A 79 -3.26 -9.54 3.83
CA LEU A 79 -2.38 -9.95 4.94
C LEU A 79 -1.83 -8.76 5.74
N MET A 80 -1.81 -7.58 5.13
CA MET A 80 -1.33 -6.34 5.74
C MET A 80 -2.44 -5.57 6.49
N ALA A 81 -3.64 -6.15 6.64
CA ALA A 81 -4.80 -5.50 7.28
C ALA A 81 -4.53 -4.97 8.69
N SER A 82 -3.68 -5.66 9.47
CA SER A 82 -3.32 -5.30 10.84
C SER A 82 -2.17 -4.30 10.94
N LEU A 83 -1.45 -4.05 9.86
CA LEU A 83 -0.27 -3.18 9.90
C LEU A 83 -0.69 -1.71 9.89
N ASN A 84 -0.23 -0.95 10.89
CA ASN A 84 -0.45 0.50 10.97
C ASN A 84 0.66 1.30 10.26
N ILE A 85 0.92 0.97 8.99
CA ILE A 85 1.92 1.62 8.14
C ILE A 85 1.38 1.77 6.72
N GLU A 86 1.65 2.88 6.04
CA GLU A 86 1.22 3.07 4.65
C GLU A 86 1.81 2.01 3.70
N PHE A 87 1.02 1.57 2.71
CA PHE A 87 1.50 0.66 1.67
C PHE A 87 2.73 1.21 0.95
N VAL A 88 2.77 2.51 0.65
CA VAL A 88 3.90 3.13 -0.04
C VAL A 88 5.19 2.98 0.77
N LYS A 89 5.12 3.10 2.10
CA LYS A 89 6.28 2.94 3.00
C LYS A 89 6.77 1.50 3.03
N VAL A 90 5.86 0.52 2.99
CA VAL A 90 6.25 -0.91 2.89
C VAL A 90 6.91 -1.20 1.55
N LEU A 91 6.35 -0.70 0.44
CA LEU A 91 6.95 -0.88 -0.89
C LEU A 91 8.33 -0.21 -0.99
N ARG A 92 8.50 0.98 -0.39
CA ARG A 92 9.80 1.66 -0.28
C ARG A 92 10.80 0.84 0.53
N GLY A 93 10.38 0.25 1.65
CA GLY A 93 11.21 -0.64 2.46
C GLY A 93 11.67 -1.88 1.68
N MET A 94 10.75 -2.53 0.97
CA MET A 94 11.07 -3.66 0.08
C MET A 94 12.05 -3.27 -1.03
N TYR A 95 11.85 -2.09 -1.65
CA TYR A 95 12.78 -1.54 -2.63
C TYR A 95 14.18 -1.36 -2.03
N CYS A 96 14.28 -0.71 -0.86
CA CYS A 96 15.56 -0.49 -0.21
C CYS A 96 16.28 -1.78 0.15
N TRP A 97 15.54 -2.82 0.55
CA TRP A 97 16.08 -4.15 0.83
C TRP A 97 16.62 -4.85 -0.43
N VAL A 98 15.87 -4.83 -1.54
CA VAL A 98 16.28 -5.49 -2.79
C VAL A 98 17.50 -4.83 -3.46
N TYR A 99 17.67 -3.52 -3.27
CA TYR A 99 18.74 -2.73 -3.91
C TYR A 99 19.86 -2.33 -2.95
N ASP A 100 19.98 -3.01 -1.80
CA ASP A 100 21.02 -2.75 -0.79
C ASP A 100 21.22 -1.26 -0.49
N CYS A 101 20.12 -0.53 -0.33
CA CYS A 101 20.18 0.88 0.03
C CYS A 101 20.83 1.02 1.41
N THR A 102 21.71 2.01 1.56
CA THR A 102 22.26 2.35 2.87
C THR A 102 21.13 2.66 3.84
N LEU A 103 21.35 2.38 5.13
CA LEU A 103 20.35 2.63 6.17
C LEU A 103 19.84 4.08 6.15
N ALA A 104 20.75 5.05 6.03
CA ALA A 104 20.40 6.46 5.94
C ALA A 104 19.48 6.76 4.73
N ARG A 105 19.78 6.16 3.57
CA ARG A 105 18.95 6.30 2.37
C ARG A 105 17.59 5.62 2.55
N ALA A 106 17.54 4.47 3.21
CA ALA A 106 16.29 3.75 3.47
C ALA A 106 15.38 4.52 4.42
N ILE A 107 15.92 5.09 5.51
CA ILE A 107 15.17 5.93 6.46
C ILE A 107 14.59 7.16 5.74
N ASN A 108 15.43 7.90 5.02
CA ASN A 108 15.00 9.09 4.27
C ASN A 108 13.98 8.76 3.19
N PHE A 109 14.13 7.63 2.49
CA PHE A 109 13.23 7.24 1.41
C PHE A 109 11.88 6.75 1.94
N CYS A 110 11.88 5.96 3.01
CA CYS A 110 10.65 5.44 3.62
C CYS A 110 9.88 6.50 4.41
N ASP A 111 10.51 7.64 4.73
CA ASP A 111 9.92 8.67 5.60
C ASP A 111 9.43 8.04 6.92
N CYS A 112 10.23 7.13 7.47
CA CYS A 112 9.94 6.48 8.74
C CYS A 112 10.45 7.37 9.87
N SER A 113 9.66 7.54 10.93
CA SER A 113 10.17 8.13 12.16
C SER A 113 11.26 7.22 12.75
N GLU A 114 12.24 7.80 13.44
CA GLU A 114 13.29 7.03 14.13
C GLU A 114 12.70 5.95 15.05
N ASN A 115 11.56 6.23 15.69
CA ASN A 115 10.85 5.30 16.58
C ASN A 115 10.20 4.11 15.85
N THR A 116 9.95 4.21 14.55
CA THR A 116 9.44 3.08 13.73
C THR A 116 10.56 2.09 13.43
N TYR A 117 11.83 2.52 13.54
CA TYR A 117 12.98 1.70 13.28
C TYR A 117 13.44 0.97 14.54
N ILE A 118 12.96 -0.26 14.74
CA ILE A 118 13.52 -1.14 15.75
C ILE A 118 14.76 -1.80 15.14
N LYS A 119 15.97 -1.47 15.64
CA LYS A 119 17.17 -2.27 15.38
C LYS A 119 16.97 -3.65 16.00
N SER A 120 16.58 -4.63 15.20
CA SER A 120 16.79 -6.03 15.58
C SER A 120 18.30 -6.25 15.67
N LYS A 121 18.82 -6.40 16.89
CA LYS A 121 20.16 -6.96 17.09
C LYS A 121 20.10 -8.40 16.59
N ILE A 122 20.74 -8.66 15.45
CA ILE A 122 21.12 -10.01 15.04
C ILE A 122 22.48 -10.29 15.67
#